data_AF-A0A1G9ZLH5-F1
#
_entry.id   AF-A0A1G9ZLH5-F1
#
_cell.length_a   1.000
_cell.length_b   1.000
_cell.length_c   1.000
_cell.angle_alpha   90.00
_cell.angle_beta   90.00
_cell.angle_gamma   90.00
#
_symmetry.space_group_name_H-M   'P 1'
#
loop_
_entity.id
_entity.type
_entity.pdbx_description
1 polymer ?
#
loop_
_entity_poly.entity_id
_entity_poly.type
_entity_poly.pdbx_seq_one_letter_code
_entity_poly.pdbx_strand_id
1 'polypeptide(L)'
;MAETHPDDGSPTAPPPSAGAAVPDGSARADRDGATREAANHAAQTAPASREDARQDAEAAIDVGSWNRFIPSLTRWLQTGREDVVPAVRLAAAVPIVTTETAPRERSGPGPLRLLRRRHRLPPSPLPPMLAAQSRLDGVKLTAPLRDDAGRALLGEDALAALAALGWRRREGAMMQSALGAESAARLAARVLIEVFDVAHPADLAIAVEHAVPPAA
;
A
#
# COMPACT_ATOMS: atom_id res chain seq x y z
N MET A 1 -14.33 -53.45 21.62
CA MET A 1 -14.12 -53.50 23.09
C MET A 1 -14.05 -52.04 23.52
N ALA A 2 -15.19 -51.43 23.82
CA ALA A 2 -15.79 -51.36 25.16
C ALA A 2 -14.96 -50.49 26.11
N GLU A 3 -15.55 -49.35 26.47
CA GLU A 3 -15.13 -48.27 27.37
C GLU A 3 -14.50 -48.75 28.69
N THR A 4 -13.66 -47.90 29.30
CA THR A 4 -14.06 -47.13 30.51
C THR A 4 -12.87 -46.37 31.11
N HIS A 5 -13.06 -45.06 31.23
CA HIS A 5 -12.42 -44.20 32.22
C HIS A 5 -12.97 -44.58 33.62
N PRO A 6 -12.18 -44.35 34.69
CA PRO A 6 -12.78 -43.58 35.78
C PRO A 6 -11.84 -42.50 36.34
N ASP A 7 -12.48 -41.35 36.53
CA ASP A 7 -12.18 -40.23 37.40
C ASP A 7 -12.62 -40.62 38.83
N ASP A 8 -11.80 -40.36 39.86
CA ASP A 8 -12.28 -39.96 41.19
C ASP A 8 -11.12 -39.53 42.11
N GLY A 9 -11.36 -38.55 42.98
CA GLY A 9 -10.69 -38.49 44.29
C GLY A 9 -9.95 -37.20 44.65
N SER A 10 -10.65 -36.09 44.85
CA SER A 10 -10.23 -35.07 45.83
C SER A 10 -11.43 -34.43 46.51
N PRO A 11 -11.51 -34.54 47.84
CA PRO A 11 -11.83 -33.34 48.63
C PRO A 11 -11.10 -33.29 49.97
N THR A 12 -10.58 -32.12 50.36
CA THR A 12 -10.44 -31.72 51.78
C THR A 12 -10.42 -30.19 51.89
N ALA A 13 -11.26 -29.68 52.78
CA ALA A 13 -11.50 -28.28 53.12
C ALA A 13 -10.71 -27.85 54.40
N PRO A 14 -10.68 -26.56 54.79
CA PRO A 14 -9.60 -25.86 55.56
C PRO A 14 -9.86 -25.79 57.09
N PRO A 15 -9.01 -25.17 57.98
CA PRO A 15 -8.96 -23.68 58.26
C PRO A 15 -7.58 -23.18 58.89
N PRO A 16 -7.46 -22.12 59.74
CA PRO A 16 -7.37 -20.67 59.43
C PRO A 16 -6.19 -19.89 60.11
N SER A 17 -6.07 -18.59 59.75
CA SER A 17 -5.75 -17.41 60.61
C SER A 17 -4.51 -16.55 60.33
N ALA A 18 -4.82 -15.28 60.04
CA ALA A 18 -4.28 -14.03 60.59
C ALA A 18 -2.75 -13.77 60.67
N GLY A 19 -2.32 -12.73 59.96
CA GLY A 19 -1.06 -12.03 60.19
C GLY A 19 -1.03 -10.71 59.42
N ALA A 20 -1.38 -9.62 60.10
CA ALA A 20 -1.25 -8.26 59.60
C ALA A 20 0.22 -7.86 59.51
N ALA A 21 0.62 -7.22 58.40
CA ALA A 21 1.77 -6.34 58.35
C ALA A 21 1.60 -5.33 57.21
N VAL A 22 1.29 -4.10 57.58
CA VAL A 22 1.43 -2.89 56.76
C VAL A 22 2.92 -2.60 56.59
N PRO A 23 3.36 -2.19 55.39
CA PRO A 23 4.19 -0.99 55.38
C PRO A 23 3.68 0.07 54.40
N ASP A 24 3.48 1.22 55.03
CA ASP A 24 3.70 2.60 54.64
C ASP A 24 4.07 2.98 53.19
N GLY A 25 3.58 4.17 52.84
CA GLY A 25 3.71 4.77 51.53
C GLY A 25 5.10 5.36 51.27
N SER A 26 5.58 5.15 50.05
CA SER A 26 6.26 6.15 49.20
C SER A 26 6.93 5.45 48.02
N ALA A 27 6.15 4.97 47.04
CA ALA A 27 6.69 4.48 45.76
C ALA A 27 5.67 4.52 44.61
N ARG A 28 4.67 5.43 44.68
CA ARG A 28 3.58 5.50 43.69
C ARG A 28 3.65 6.69 42.75
N ALA A 29 4.50 7.69 43.01
CA ALA A 29 4.66 8.84 42.09
C ALA A 29 5.68 8.58 40.97
N ASP A 30 6.61 7.65 41.15
CA ASP A 30 7.72 7.41 40.22
C ASP A 30 7.36 6.41 39.09
N ARG A 31 6.41 5.52 39.34
CA ARG A 31 6.00 4.47 38.40
C ARG A 31 5.13 5.00 37.26
N ASP A 32 4.31 6.02 37.53
CA ASP A 32 3.50 6.72 36.52
C ASP A 32 4.34 7.67 35.67
N GLY A 33 5.40 8.25 36.25
CA GLY A 33 6.42 9.00 35.52
C GLY A 33 7.21 8.11 34.57
N ALA A 34 7.77 7.00 35.08
CA ALA A 34 8.56 6.06 34.29
C ALA A 34 7.78 5.35 33.18
N THR A 35 6.49 5.01 33.40
CA THR A 35 5.63 4.45 32.34
C THR A 35 5.26 5.48 31.29
N ARG A 36 5.08 6.75 31.68
CA ARG A 36 4.79 7.85 30.75
C ARG A 36 6.04 8.30 29.98
N GLU A 37 7.22 8.27 30.61
CA GLU A 37 8.51 8.48 29.96
C GLU A 37 8.85 7.33 29.01
N ALA A 38 8.66 6.07 29.42
CA ALA A 38 8.84 4.92 28.55
C ALA A 38 7.84 4.91 27.38
N ALA A 39 6.58 5.28 27.62
CA ALA A 39 5.58 5.44 26.56
C ALA A 39 5.93 6.60 25.62
N ASN A 40 6.43 7.72 26.15
CA ASN A 40 6.89 8.84 25.35
C ASN A 40 8.16 8.49 24.56
N HIS A 41 9.11 7.75 25.14
CA HIS A 41 10.34 7.33 24.48
C HIS A 41 10.06 6.27 23.41
N ALA A 42 9.15 5.32 23.68
CA ALA A 42 8.64 4.37 22.70
C ALA A 42 7.86 5.09 21.57
N ALA A 43 7.06 6.11 21.89
CA ALA A 43 6.37 6.93 20.90
C ALA A 43 7.34 7.81 20.07
N GLN A 44 8.52 8.13 20.59
CA GLN A 44 9.58 8.87 19.89
C GLN A 44 10.51 7.97 19.07
N THR A 45 10.69 6.71 19.45
CA THR A 45 11.51 5.72 18.70
C THR A 45 10.71 4.94 17.65
N ALA A 46 9.42 4.70 17.87
CA ALA A 46 8.55 4.04 16.88
C ALA A 46 8.47 4.72 15.50
N PRO A 47 8.41 6.07 15.36
CA PRO A 47 8.37 6.70 14.05
C PRO A 47 9.69 6.55 13.29
N ALA A 48 10.83 6.65 13.97
CA ALA A 48 12.15 6.45 13.36
C ALA A 48 12.29 5.01 12.83
N SER A 49 11.97 4.00 13.64
CA SER A 49 12.06 2.60 13.21
C SER A 49 11.12 2.22 12.06
N ARG A 50 9.97 2.90 11.93
CA ARG A 50 9.04 2.69 10.81
C ARG A 50 9.53 3.34 9.53
N GLU A 51 10.10 4.54 9.63
CA GLU A 51 10.68 5.24 8.49
C GLU A 51 11.93 4.51 7.98
N ASP A 52 12.80 4.04 8.88
CA ASP A 52 13.97 3.22 8.52
C ASP A 52 13.53 1.93 7.82
N ALA A 53 12.53 1.21 8.36
CA ALA A 53 12.00 0.00 7.73
C ALA A 53 11.36 0.26 6.37
N ARG A 54 10.72 1.43 6.19
CA ARG A 54 10.16 1.85 4.91
C ARG A 54 11.28 2.14 3.90
N GLN A 55 12.32 2.86 4.31
CA GLN A 55 13.47 3.17 3.47
C GLN A 55 14.21 1.89 3.06
N ASP A 56 14.37 0.93 3.97
CA ASP A 56 14.93 -0.38 3.67
C ASP A 56 14.06 -1.15 2.66
N ALA A 57 12.72 -1.07 2.79
CA ALA A 57 11.80 -1.69 1.86
C ALA A 57 11.80 -1.02 0.47
N GLU A 58 11.98 0.30 0.41
CA GLU A 58 12.15 1.05 -0.84
C GLU A 58 13.51 0.72 -1.49
N ALA A 59 14.58 0.66 -0.70
CA ALA A 59 15.93 0.29 -1.14
C ALA A 59 16.05 -1.17 -1.63
N ALA A 60 15.13 -2.05 -1.20
CA ALA A 60 15.04 -3.42 -1.70
C ALA A 60 14.65 -3.50 -3.19
N ILE A 61 14.13 -2.43 -3.78
CA ILE A 61 13.78 -2.32 -5.20
C ILE A 61 14.96 -1.68 -5.95
N ASP A 62 15.69 -2.48 -6.71
CA ASP A 62 16.89 -2.04 -7.43
C ASP A 62 16.52 -1.27 -8.70
N VAL A 63 16.64 0.05 -8.65
CA VAL A 63 16.38 0.98 -9.78
C VAL A 63 17.59 1.22 -10.69
N GLY A 64 18.67 0.44 -10.54
CA GLY A 64 19.92 0.65 -11.29
C GLY A 64 19.86 0.24 -12.77
N SER A 65 18.94 -0.63 -13.17
CA SER A 65 18.64 -0.94 -14.59
C SER A 65 17.36 -1.76 -14.70
N TRP A 66 16.70 -1.79 -15.86
CA TRP A 66 15.47 -2.60 -16.05
C TRP A 66 15.69 -4.10 -15.77
N ASN A 67 16.87 -4.63 -16.07
CA ASN A 67 17.23 -6.03 -15.81
C ASN A 67 17.39 -6.35 -14.32
N ARG A 68 17.69 -5.36 -13.47
CA ARG A 68 17.73 -5.51 -12.00
C ARG A 68 16.41 -5.13 -11.34
N PHE A 69 15.71 -4.16 -11.92
CA PHE A 69 14.41 -3.69 -11.46
C PHE A 69 13.33 -4.77 -11.51
N ILE A 70 13.18 -5.47 -12.64
CA ILE A 70 12.11 -6.47 -12.78
C ILE A 70 12.27 -7.61 -11.76
N PRO A 71 13.45 -8.23 -11.56
CA PRO A 71 13.62 -9.27 -10.55
C PRO A 71 13.48 -8.77 -9.10
N SER A 72 13.97 -7.57 -8.79
CA SER A 72 13.86 -7.01 -7.43
C SER A 72 12.42 -6.65 -7.09
N LEU A 73 11.68 -6.01 -8.00
CA LEU A 73 10.25 -5.75 -7.85
C LEU A 73 9.45 -7.06 -7.75
N THR A 74 9.82 -8.09 -8.52
CA THR A 74 9.19 -9.42 -8.41
C THR A 74 9.36 -9.98 -7.00
N ARG A 75 10.59 -9.97 -6.47
CA ARG A 75 10.87 -10.45 -5.11
C ARG A 75 10.11 -9.65 -4.06
N TRP A 76 10.05 -8.34 -4.22
CA TRP A 76 9.31 -7.46 -3.32
C TRP A 76 7.80 -7.77 -3.34
N LEU A 77 7.19 -7.97 -4.51
CA LEU A 77 5.77 -8.33 -4.60
C LEU A 77 5.45 -9.72 -4.02
N GLN A 78 6.44 -10.64 -4.01
CA GLN A 78 6.32 -11.95 -3.37
C GLN A 78 6.35 -11.88 -1.83
N THR A 79 6.80 -10.78 -1.22
CA THR A 79 6.80 -10.67 0.25
C THR A 79 5.43 -10.36 0.84
N GLY A 80 4.40 -10.20 0.02
CA GLY A 80 3.01 -10.07 0.50
C GLY A 80 2.61 -11.26 1.36
N ARG A 81 2.15 -10.98 2.58
CA ARG A 81 1.62 -11.98 3.52
C ARG A 81 0.13 -11.72 3.74
N GLU A 82 -0.60 -12.70 4.25
CA GLU A 82 -2.06 -12.60 4.45
C GLU A 82 -2.48 -11.38 5.30
N ASP A 83 -1.62 -10.93 6.22
CA ASP A 83 -1.95 -9.89 7.22
C ASP A 83 -1.53 -8.47 6.83
N VAL A 84 -0.62 -8.32 5.86
CA VAL A 84 -0.11 -7.02 5.40
C VAL A 84 -0.04 -7.05 3.89
N VAL A 85 -0.78 -6.14 3.25
CA VAL A 85 -0.91 -6.05 1.80
C VAL A 85 0.10 -5.00 1.32
N PRO A 86 1.34 -5.38 0.96
CA PRO A 86 2.34 -4.40 0.53
C PRO A 86 1.88 -3.78 -0.80
N ALA A 87 1.87 -2.45 -0.81
CA ALA A 87 1.65 -1.65 -2.01
C ALA A 87 2.92 -0.84 -2.29
N VAL A 88 3.39 -0.88 -3.53
CA VAL A 88 4.46 -0.01 -4.00
C VAL A 88 3.89 0.95 -5.01
N ARG A 89 4.29 2.21 -4.90
CA ARG A 89 3.97 3.28 -5.83
C ARG A 89 5.24 3.64 -6.59
N LEU A 90 5.11 3.65 -7.91
CA LEU A 90 6.17 3.89 -8.89
C LEU A 90 5.75 5.13 -9.68
N ALA A 91 6.28 6.30 -9.32
CA ALA A 91 5.95 7.55 -9.98
C ALA A 91 7.07 7.97 -10.94
N ALA A 92 6.71 8.43 -12.13
CA ALA A 92 7.68 9.01 -13.06
C ALA A 92 8.24 10.34 -12.51
N ALA A 93 9.36 10.82 -13.05
CA ALA A 93 9.95 12.09 -12.60
C ALA A 93 9.16 13.33 -13.04
N VAL A 94 8.47 13.26 -14.19
CA VAL A 94 7.85 14.43 -14.83
C VAL A 94 6.41 14.16 -15.29
N PRO A 95 5.54 15.19 -15.33
CA PRO A 95 4.21 15.07 -15.91
C PRO A 95 4.26 14.76 -17.42
N ILE A 96 3.38 13.86 -17.87
CA ILE A 96 3.27 13.46 -19.28
C ILE A 96 2.09 14.13 -19.99
N VAL A 97 1.25 14.87 -19.25
CA VAL A 97 0.02 15.48 -19.77
C VAL A 97 0.21 16.98 -19.95
N THR A 98 -0.09 17.46 -21.16
CA THR A 98 -0.15 18.89 -21.49
C THR A 98 -1.59 19.31 -21.71
N THR A 99 -1.83 20.62 -21.85
CA THR A 99 -3.16 21.15 -22.20
C THR A 99 -3.72 20.59 -23.51
N GLU A 100 -2.85 20.15 -24.42
CA GLU A 100 -3.21 19.62 -25.74
C GLU A 100 -3.51 18.12 -25.71
N THR A 101 -2.78 17.36 -24.90
CA THR A 101 -2.94 15.90 -24.75
C THR A 101 -3.91 15.51 -23.64
N ALA A 102 -4.34 16.48 -22.82
CA ALA A 102 -5.28 16.25 -21.73
C ALA A 102 -6.62 15.68 -22.23
N PRO A 103 -7.15 14.65 -21.55
CA PRO A 103 -8.34 13.94 -21.98
C PRO A 103 -9.58 14.80 -21.90
N ARG A 104 -10.49 14.52 -22.83
CA ARG A 104 -11.80 15.16 -22.88
C ARG A 104 -12.85 14.36 -22.12
N GLU A 105 -13.53 15.02 -21.19
CA GLU A 105 -14.54 14.41 -20.33
C GLU A 105 -15.87 15.14 -20.35
N ARG A 106 -16.94 14.40 -20.01
CA ARG A 106 -18.29 14.96 -19.83
C ARG A 106 -18.57 15.11 -18.34
N SER A 107 -18.86 16.34 -17.92
CA SER A 107 -19.17 16.65 -16.52
C SER A 107 -20.52 16.11 -16.08
N GLY A 108 -20.55 15.63 -14.83
CA GLY A 108 -21.76 15.32 -14.06
C GLY A 108 -22.33 13.92 -14.31
N PRO A 109 -22.95 13.31 -13.29
CA PRO A 109 -23.70 12.06 -13.42
C PRO A 109 -25.04 12.27 -14.15
N GLY A 110 -25.64 11.18 -14.65
CA GLY A 110 -27.02 11.17 -15.16
C GLY A 110 -27.17 11.03 -16.68
N PRO A 111 -28.41 10.78 -17.16
CA PRO A 111 -28.70 10.43 -18.56
C PRO A 111 -28.41 11.58 -19.54
N LEU A 112 -28.54 12.84 -19.09
CA LEU A 112 -28.22 14.02 -19.90
C LEU A 112 -26.71 14.23 -20.12
N ARG A 113 -25.85 13.45 -19.45
CA ARG A 113 -24.39 13.52 -19.63
C ARG A 113 -23.99 13.32 -21.09
N LEU A 114 -24.71 12.46 -21.83
CA LEU A 114 -24.42 12.20 -23.24
C LEU A 114 -24.67 13.41 -24.15
N LEU A 115 -25.56 14.32 -23.74
CA LEU A 115 -25.89 15.55 -24.45
C LEU A 115 -24.94 16.71 -24.09
N ARG A 116 -24.16 16.57 -23.00
CA ARG A 116 -23.21 17.60 -22.59
C ARG A 116 -21.97 17.60 -23.48
N ARG A 117 -21.47 18.80 -23.74
CA ARG A 117 -20.17 18.99 -24.42
C ARG A 117 -19.07 18.39 -23.57
N ARG A 118 -18.11 17.74 -24.25
CA ARG A 118 -16.87 17.31 -23.60
C ARG A 118 -16.02 18.55 -23.35
N HIS A 119 -15.46 18.66 -22.15
CA HIS A 119 -14.45 19.67 -21.80
C HIS A 119 -13.11 18.96 -21.63
N ARG A 120 -12.00 19.64 -21.90
CA ARG A 120 -10.69 19.12 -21.55
C ARG A 120 -10.51 19.21 -20.05
N LEU A 121 -9.99 18.14 -19.45
CA LEU A 121 -9.51 18.22 -18.08
C LEU A 121 -8.25 19.09 -18.04
N PRO A 122 -8.05 19.89 -16.98
CA PRO A 122 -6.76 20.52 -16.75
C PRO A 122 -5.67 19.45 -16.58
N PRO A 123 -4.44 19.64 -17.12
CA PRO A 123 -3.33 18.75 -16.85
C PRO A 123 -2.91 18.85 -15.38
N SER A 124 -2.55 17.72 -14.78
CA SER A 124 -1.95 17.71 -13.45
C SER A 124 -0.48 18.11 -13.55
N PRO A 125 0.03 18.92 -12.58
CA PRO A 125 1.47 19.15 -12.43
C PRO A 125 2.19 17.97 -11.77
N LEU A 126 1.45 16.95 -11.33
CA LEU A 126 2.03 15.75 -10.73
C LEU A 126 2.35 14.72 -11.83
N PRO A 127 3.45 13.97 -11.70
CA PRO A 127 3.78 12.90 -12.62
C PRO A 127 2.79 11.74 -12.53
N PRO A 128 2.63 10.95 -13.62
CA PRO A 128 1.85 9.74 -13.59
C PRO A 128 2.49 8.71 -12.65
N MET A 129 1.66 7.81 -12.15
CA MET A 129 2.07 6.83 -11.17
C MET A 129 1.38 5.49 -11.37
N LEU A 130 2.15 4.43 -11.09
CA LEU A 130 1.68 3.06 -11.07
C LEU A 130 1.76 2.52 -9.66
N ALA A 131 0.63 2.08 -9.11
CA ALA A 131 0.59 1.34 -7.86
C ALA A 131 0.52 -0.16 -8.15
N ALA A 132 1.35 -0.96 -7.49
CA ALA A 132 1.31 -2.41 -7.50
C ALA A 132 1.03 -2.91 -6.09
N GLN A 133 -0.07 -3.65 -5.93
CA GLN A 133 -0.53 -4.15 -4.64
C GLN A 133 -0.64 -5.66 -4.68
N SER A 134 0.13 -6.35 -3.82
CA SER A 134 0.06 -7.80 -3.68
C SER A 134 -1.26 -8.21 -3.02
N ARG A 135 -1.90 -9.28 -3.48
CA ARG A 135 -3.19 -9.81 -2.99
C ARG A 135 -3.11 -11.34 -2.93
N LEU A 136 -4.04 -11.97 -2.22
CA LEU A 136 -4.12 -13.43 -2.14
C LEU A 136 -4.29 -14.08 -3.53
N ASP A 137 -5.00 -13.41 -4.43
CA ASP A 137 -5.33 -13.89 -5.78
C ASP A 137 -4.38 -13.38 -6.88
N GLY A 138 -3.30 -12.68 -6.52
CA GLY A 138 -2.29 -12.18 -7.46
C GLY A 138 -1.81 -10.78 -7.12
N VAL A 139 -1.52 -9.96 -8.13
CA VAL A 139 -1.11 -8.56 -7.94
C VAL A 139 -2.05 -7.64 -8.71
N LYS A 140 -2.63 -6.67 -8.01
CA LYS A 140 -3.43 -5.61 -8.61
C LYS A 140 -2.52 -4.44 -8.98
N LEU A 141 -2.51 -4.09 -10.26
CA LEU A 141 -1.86 -2.89 -10.77
C LEU A 141 -2.89 -1.80 -11.03
N THR A 142 -2.61 -0.58 -10.61
CA THR A 142 -3.53 0.57 -10.70
C THR A 142 -2.77 1.82 -11.15
N ALA A 143 -3.25 2.47 -12.20
CA ALA A 143 -2.76 3.77 -12.67
C ALA A 143 -3.89 4.80 -12.53
N PRO A 144 -3.82 5.74 -11.57
CA PRO A 144 -4.83 6.77 -11.38
C PRO A 144 -4.99 7.65 -12.63
N LEU A 145 -6.22 7.98 -13.02
CA LEU A 145 -6.46 8.88 -14.15
C LEU A 145 -6.27 10.34 -13.77
N ARG A 146 -6.46 10.65 -12.49
CA ARG A 146 -6.53 12.02 -11.97
C ARG A 146 -5.86 12.15 -10.63
N ASP A 147 -5.37 13.36 -10.36
CA ASP A 147 -4.93 13.75 -9.02
C ASP A 147 -6.11 14.06 -8.10
N ASP A 148 -5.83 14.34 -6.83
CA ASP A 148 -6.83 14.66 -5.81
C ASP A 148 -7.63 15.94 -6.13
N ALA A 149 -7.07 16.82 -6.95
CA ALA A 149 -7.74 18.02 -7.47
C ALA A 149 -8.60 17.74 -8.72
N GLY A 150 -8.68 16.48 -9.18
CA GLY A 150 -9.44 16.06 -10.34
C GLY A 150 -8.81 16.42 -11.69
N ARG A 151 -7.53 16.84 -11.71
CA ARG A 151 -6.75 17.15 -12.91
C ARG A 151 -6.18 15.87 -13.51
N ALA A 152 -5.98 15.83 -14.83
CA ALA A 152 -5.57 14.62 -15.53
C ALA A 152 -4.10 14.26 -15.29
N LEU A 153 -3.85 13.03 -14.84
CA LEU A 153 -2.51 12.41 -14.74
C LEU A 153 -2.15 11.65 -16.02
N LEU A 154 -3.15 11.22 -16.80
CA LEU A 154 -2.97 10.45 -18.04
C LEU A 154 -3.66 11.13 -19.22
N GLY A 155 -2.94 11.23 -20.34
CA GLY A 155 -3.43 11.76 -21.62
C GLY A 155 -4.29 10.75 -22.39
N GLU A 156 -4.91 11.18 -23.49
CA GLU A 156 -5.73 10.28 -24.33
C GLU A 156 -4.91 9.11 -24.90
N ASP A 157 -3.67 9.36 -25.33
CA ASP A 157 -2.78 8.33 -25.88
C ASP A 157 -2.37 7.30 -24.83
N ALA A 158 -2.00 7.75 -23.63
CA ALA A 158 -1.67 6.86 -22.51
C ALA A 158 -2.85 5.96 -22.12
N LEU A 159 -4.07 6.52 -22.12
CA LEU A 159 -5.29 5.74 -21.86
C LEU A 159 -5.56 4.70 -22.95
N ALA A 160 -5.36 5.07 -24.21
CA ALA A 160 -5.50 4.15 -25.34
C ALA A 160 -4.45 3.03 -25.29
N ALA A 161 -3.19 3.36 -25.00
CA ALA A 161 -2.11 2.40 -24.84
C ALA A 161 -2.39 1.41 -23.71
N LEU A 162 -2.83 1.89 -22.53
CA LEU A 162 -3.23 1.01 -21.43
C LEU A 162 -4.40 0.09 -21.81
N ALA A 163 -5.41 0.61 -22.51
CA ALA A 163 -6.53 -0.21 -22.98
C ALA A 163 -6.08 -1.32 -23.96
N ALA A 164 -5.13 -1.00 -24.86
CA ALA A 164 -4.53 -1.97 -25.78
C ALA A 164 -3.71 -3.04 -25.05
N LEU A 165 -3.08 -2.69 -23.92
CA LEU A 165 -2.43 -3.62 -23.00
C LEU A 165 -3.41 -4.42 -22.13
N GLY A 166 -4.72 -4.31 -22.37
CA GLY A 166 -5.74 -5.09 -21.66
C GLY A 166 -6.24 -4.46 -20.35
N TRP A 167 -5.77 -3.26 -20.00
CA TRP A 167 -6.23 -2.57 -18.79
C TRP A 167 -7.68 -2.13 -18.90
N ARG A 168 -8.37 -2.06 -17.75
CA ARG A 168 -9.77 -1.70 -17.66
C ARG A 168 -9.95 -0.46 -16.81
N ARG A 169 -10.75 0.50 -17.28
CA ARG A 169 -11.10 1.70 -16.51
C ARG A 169 -12.12 1.35 -15.42
N ARG A 170 -11.79 1.62 -14.15
CA ARG A 170 -12.63 1.42 -12.97
C ARG A 170 -12.37 2.52 -11.94
N GLU A 171 -13.40 3.09 -11.32
CA GLU A 171 -13.28 3.95 -10.13
C GLU A 171 -12.22 5.07 -10.25
N GLY A 172 -12.09 5.70 -11.41
CA GLY A 172 -11.10 6.78 -11.61
C GLY A 172 -9.65 6.31 -11.83
N ALA A 173 -9.42 5.01 -12.03
CA ALA A 173 -8.12 4.45 -12.39
C ALA A 173 -8.20 3.48 -13.61
N MET A 174 -7.08 3.26 -14.27
CA MET A 174 -6.87 2.09 -15.12
C MET A 174 -6.38 0.97 -14.22
N MET A 175 -7.00 -0.21 -14.29
CA MET A 175 -6.68 -1.35 -13.44
C MET A 175 -6.41 -2.60 -14.29
N GLN A 176 -5.48 -3.43 -13.81
CA GLN A 176 -5.23 -4.77 -14.31
C GLN A 176 -4.80 -5.67 -13.15
N SER A 177 -5.16 -6.95 -13.21
CA SER A 177 -4.65 -7.96 -12.28
C SER A 177 -3.71 -8.91 -13.01
N ALA A 178 -2.63 -9.29 -12.34
CA ALA A 178 -1.69 -10.30 -12.80
C ALA A 178 -1.71 -11.49 -11.84
N LEU A 179 -1.68 -12.72 -12.38
CA LEU A 179 -1.74 -13.96 -11.60
C LEU A 179 -0.51 -14.22 -10.72
N GLY A 180 0.54 -13.42 -10.83
CA GLY A 180 1.74 -13.57 -10.03
C GLY A 180 2.68 -12.38 -10.14
N ALA A 181 3.59 -12.29 -9.16
CA ALA A 181 4.53 -11.18 -9.00
C ALA A 181 5.41 -10.93 -10.22
N GLU A 182 5.90 -11.98 -10.87
CA GLU A 182 6.79 -11.84 -12.04
C GLU A 182 6.06 -11.22 -13.25
N SER A 183 4.87 -11.75 -13.56
CA SER A 183 4.01 -11.19 -14.60
C SER A 183 3.61 -9.76 -14.28
N ALA A 184 3.34 -9.45 -13.01
CA ALA A 184 3.02 -8.10 -12.56
C ALA A 184 4.20 -7.14 -12.73
N ALA A 185 5.42 -7.54 -12.34
CA ALA A 185 6.62 -6.72 -12.49
C ALA A 185 6.95 -6.46 -13.96
N ARG A 186 6.79 -7.48 -14.83
CA ARG A 186 6.95 -7.31 -16.28
C ARG A 186 5.92 -6.36 -16.88
N LEU A 187 4.64 -6.50 -16.49
CA LEU A 187 3.59 -5.58 -16.92
C LEU A 187 3.82 -4.15 -16.40
N ALA A 188 4.31 -4.01 -15.17
CA ALA A 188 4.65 -2.71 -14.58
C ALA A 188 5.78 -2.05 -15.37
N ALA A 189 6.90 -2.74 -15.60
CA ALA A 189 8.01 -2.21 -16.40
C ALA A 189 7.54 -1.80 -17.80
N ARG A 190 6.71 -2.62 -18.44
CA ARG A 190 6.14 -2.30 -19.76
C ARG A 190 5.34 -1.00 -19.75
N VAL A 191 4.48 -0.79 -18.75
CA VAL A 191 3.72 0.47 -18.62
C VAL A 191 4.64 1.66 -18.35
N LEU A 192 5.62 1.50 -17.45
CA LEU A 192 6.56 2.58 -17.13
C LEU A 192 7.34 3.03 -18.36
N ILE A 193 7.81 2.08 -19.17
CA ILE A 193 8.57 2.38 -20.40
C ILE A 193 7.65 2.88 -21.51
N GLU A 194 6.63 2.11 -21.89
CA GLU A 194 5.87 2.34 -23.12
C GLU A 194 4.78 3.40 -22.97
N VAL A 195 4.28 3.64 -21.75
CA VAL A 195 3.13 4.52 -21.50
C VAL A 195 3.54 5.77 -20.72
N PHE A 196 4.38 5.61 -19.69
CA PHE A 196 4.85 6.75 -18.90
C PHE A 196 6.16 7.33 -19.41
N ASP A 197 6.73 6.76 -20.49
CA ASP A 197 7.95 7.21 -21.15
C ASP A 197 9.16 7.31 -20.20
N VAL A 198 9.24 6.38 -19.25
CA VAL A 198 10.36 6.30 -18.31
C VAL A 198 11.52 5.60 -19.02
N ALA A 199 12.57 6.37 -19.31
CA ALA A 199 13.76 5.86 -19.96
C ALA A 199 14.53 4.89 -19.06
N HIS A 200 14.71 5.25 -17.78
CA HIS A 200 15.49 4.46 -16.83
C HIS A 200 14.77 4.33 -15.48
N PRO A 201 14.82 3.16 -14.79
CA PRO A 201 14.11 2.99 -13.53
C PRO A 201 14.63 3.92 -12.42
N ALA A 202 15.86 4.42 -12.52
CA ALA A 202 16.42 5.43 -11.61
C ALA A 202 15.67 6.77 -11.67
N ASP A 203 14.88 7.01 -12.71
CA ASP A 203 14.02 8.19 -12.84
C ASP A 203 12.68 8.02 -12.10
N LEU A 204 12.48 6.87 -11.42
CA LEU A 204 11.28 6.60 -10.63
C LEU A 204 11.44 7.07 -9.19
N ALA A 205 10.41 7.72 -8.67
CA ALA A 205 10.20 7.82 -7.24
C ALA A 205 9.47 6.57 -6.74
N ILE A 206 10.10 5.86 -5.80
CA ILE A 206 9.57 4.65 -5.18
C ILE A 206 8.97 5.04 -3.82
N ALA A 207 7.74 4.63 -3.56
CA ALA A 207 7.15 4.74 -2.24
C ALA A 207 6.48 3.42 -1.85
N VAL A 208 6.86 2.88 -0.70
CA VAL A 208 6.25 1.67 -0.14
C VAL A 208 5.20 2.04 0.89
N GLU A 209 4.01 1.49 0.75
CA GLU A 209 2.89 1.62 1.67
C GLU A 209 2.49 0.23 2.17
N HIS A 210 2.49 0.04 3.49
CA HIS A 210 1.87 -1.12 4.12
C HIS A 210 0.40 -0.81 4.36
N ALA A 211 -0.48 -1.27 3.47
CA ALA A 211 -1.91 -1.18 3.75
C ALA A 211 -2.25 -2.18 4.86
N VAL A 212 -2.58 -1.66 6.05
CA VAL A 212 -3.29 -2.43 7.07
C VAL A 212 -4.66 -2.77 6.46
N PRO A 213 -5.04 -4.05 6.31
CA PRO A 213 -6.36 -4.39 5.80
C PRO A 213 -7.43 -3.74 6.71
N PRO A 214 -8.54 -3.22 6.15
CA PRO A 214 -9.63 -2.75 7.00
C PRO A 214 -10.07 -3.88 7.91
N ALA A 215 -10.20 -3.60 9.21
CA ALA A 215 -10.72 -4.56 10.17
C ALA A 215 -12.08 -5.09 9.66
N ALA A 216 -12.20 -6.41 9.57
CA ALA A 216 -13.39 -7.10 9.09
C ALA A 216 -14.61 -6.84 9.98
#